data_AF-D8V3I2-F1
#
_entry.id   AF-D8V3I2-F1
#
_cell.length_a   1.000
_cell.length_b   1.000
_cell.length_c   1.000
_cell.angle_alpha   90.00
_cell.angle_beta   90.00
_cell.angle_gamma   90.00
#
_symmetry.space_group_name_H-M   'P 1'
#
loop_
_entity.id
_entity.type
_entity.pdbx_description
1 polymer ?
#
loop_
_entity_poly.entity_id
_entity_poly.type
_entity_poly.pdbx_seq_one_letter_code
_entity_poly.pdbx_strand_id
1 'polypeptide(L)'
;GYRVKSAQAFRLTRNADLTIHEEGARAILVEIEKEVKKRKWGVGSRLEVRVGEMNEEVFLSILDEFEMGENDVFHIEGPLDLTLMLSFVKGISVGRDHLEYESFIPQPPLDLQSDEYIFEKALTQDIFFHHPYESFAPIVDFICEAAVNPNVLAINQTLYRLRGNSPYMQ
;
A
#
# COMPACT_ATOMS: atom_id res chain seq x y z
N GLY A 1 -36.49 8.52 -22.34
CA GLY A 1 -35.58 8.75 -21.20
C GLY A 1 -35.76 7.65 -20.17
N TYR A 2 -34.82 7.48 -19.25
CA TYR A 2 -34.89 6.47 -18.18
C TYR A 2 -35.29 7.11 -16.84
N ARG A 3 -35.94 6.33 -15.95
CA ARG A 3 -36.29 6.73 -14.58
C ARG A 3 -35.60 5.77 -13.61
N VAL A 4 -34.81 6.31 -12.69
CA VAL A 4 -34.17 5.53 -11.62
C VAL A 4 -35.25 4.97 -10.70
N LYS A 5 -35.26 3.65 -10.52
CA LYS A 5 -36.20 2.94 -9.63
C LYS A 5 -35.63 2.75 -8.22
N SER A 6 -34.34 2.42 -8.12
CA SER A 6 -33.62 2.21 -6.87
C SER A 6 -32.11 2.44 -7.08
N ALA A 7 -31.38 2.65 -5.98
CA ALA A 7 -29.93 2.70 -5.95
C ALA A 7 -29.45 2.00 -4.67
N GLN A 8 -28.49 1.09 -4.79
CA GLN A 8 -28.08 0.19 -3.72
C GLN A 8 -26.57 0.06 -3.72
N ALA A 9 -25.96 0.11 -2.54
CA ALA A 9 -24.52 -0.04 -2.38
C ALA A 9 -24.18 -1.50 -2.06
N PHE A 10 -23.08 -1.99 -2.64
CA PHE A 10 -22.44 -3.25 -2.29
C PHE A 10 -20.92 -3.06 -2.36
N ARG A 11 -20.18 -3.96 -1.71
CA ARG A 11 -18.72 -3.99 -1.76
C ARG A 11 -18.28 -5.39 -2.14
N LEU A 12 -17.51 -5.48 -3.23
CA LEU A 12 -16.90 -6.72 -3.67
C LEU A 12 -15.42 -6.72 -3.27
N THR A 13 -15.00 -7.76 -2.55
CA THR A 13 -13.58 -8.06 -2.33
C THR A 13 -13.18 -9.18 -3.28
N ARG A 14 -12.03 -9.02 -3.93
CA ARG A 14 -11.47 -9.98 -4.87
C ARG A 14 -10.14 -10.48 -4.38
N ASN A 15 -9.85 -11.74 -4.70
CA ASN A 15 -8.54 -12.30 -4.44
C ASN A 15 -7.48 -11.57 -5.27
N ALA A 16 -6.33 -11.38 -4.63
CA ALA A 16 -5.21 -10.60 -5.17
C ALA A 16 -4.05 -11.48 -5.60
N ASP A 17 -4.22 -12.80 -5.59
CA ASP A 17 -3.15 -13.76 -5.86
C ASP A 17 -2.64 -13.61 -7.29
N LEU A 18 -1.32 -13.59 -7.41
CA LEU A 18 -0.59 -13.48 -8.66
C LEU A 18 0.12 -14.82 -8.90
N THR A 19 -0.23 -15.51 -9.97
CA THR A 19 0.60 -16.60 -10.51
C THR A 19 1.65 -15.98 -11.42
N ILE A 20 2.84 -15.71 -10.86
CA ILE A 20 3.97 -15.23 -11.65
C ILE A 20 4.72 -16.45 -12.20
N HIS A 21 4.77 -16.59 -13.52
CA HIS A 21 5.59 -17.61 -14.18
C HIS A 21 7.03 -17.10 -14.30
N GLU A 22 7.93 -17.59 -13.44
CA GLU A 22 9.33 -17.18 -13.40
C GLU A 22 10.17 -17.74 -14.57
N GLU A 23 9.69 -18.78 -15.26
CA GLU A 23 10.41 -19.41 -16.36
C GLU A 23 10.36 -18.57 -17.65
N GLY A 24 11.47 -17.90 -17.98
CA GLY A 24 11.69 -17.26 -19.29
C GLY A 24 11.59 -15.72 -19.32
N ALA A 25 11.32 -15.06 -18.19
CA ALA A 25 11.22 -13.60 -18.13
C ALA A 25 12.60 -12.93 -18.18
N ARG A 26 12.94 -12.32 -19.32
CA ARG A 26 14.17 -11.52 -19.50
C ARG A 26 14.19 -10.23 -18.65
N ALA A 27 13.02 -9.79 -18.19
CA ALA A 27 12.83 -8.61 -17.33
C ALA A 27 11.65 -8.86 -16.36
N ILE A 28 11.94 -9.47 -15.21
CA ILE A 28 10.97 -9.83 -14.18
C ILE A 28 10.12 -8.62 -13.72
N LEU A 29 10.72 -7.43 -13.65
CA LEU A 29 10.03 -6.19 -13.26
C LEU A 29 8.86 -5.83 -14.19
N VAL A 30 9.06 -5.98 -15.52
CA VAL A 30 8.01 -5.68 -16.51
C VAL A 30 6.86 -6.68 -16.39
N GLU A 31 7.16 -7.94 -16.06
CA GLU A 31 6.14 -8.97 -15.90
C GLU A 31 5.35 -8.78 -14.60
N ILE A 32 6.02 -8.41 -13.50
CA ILE A 32 5.36 -8.00 -12.25
C ILE A 32 4.42 -6.81 -12.49
N GLU A 33 4.84 -5.78 -13.22
CA GLU A 33 3.96 -4.64 -13.54
C GLU A 33 2.71 -5.04 -14.33
N LYS A 34 2.84 -5.97 -15.28
CA LYS A 34 1.71 -6.49 -16.05
C LYS A 34 0.76 -7.31 -15.18
N GLU A 35 1.29 -8.21 -14.36
CA GLU A 35 0.49 -9.06 -13.47
C GLU A 35 -0.21 -8.24 -12.38
N VAL A 36 0.46 -7.21 -11.83
CA VAL A 36 -0.17 -6.24 -10.91
C VAL A 36 -1.36 -5.51 -11.55
N LYS A 37 -1.34 -5.25 -12.86
CA LYS A 37 -2.51 -4.68 -13.57
C LYS A 37 -3.64 -5.71 -13.71
N LYS A 38 -3.32 -6.99 -13.94
CA LYS A 38 -4.30 -8.09 -14.04
C LYS A 38 -5.00 -8.41 -12.72
N ARG A 39 -4.39 -8.07 -11.57
CA ARG A 39 -5.00 -8.14 -10.22
C ARG A 39 -6.42 -7.57 -10.12
N LYS A 40 -6.78 -6.61 -10.98
CA LYS A 40 -8.13 -6.01 -10.99
C LYS A 40 -9.24 -7.00 -11.40
N TRP A 41 -8.91 -8.15 -11.96
CA TRP A 41 -9.86 -9.16 -12.46
C TRP A 41 -9.85 -10.50 -11.70
N GLY A 42 -9.29 -10.56 -10.49
CA GLY A 42 -9.33 -11.77 -9.66
C GLY A 42 -10.75 -12.23 -9.28
N VAL A 43 -10.89 -13.50 -8.92
CA VAL A 43 -12.16 -14.11 -8.48
C VAL A 43 -12.73 -13.37 -7.27
N GLY A 44 -14.05 -13.15 -7.25
CA GLY A 44 -14.77 -12.57 -6.12
C GLY A 44 -14.67 -13.50 -4.91
N SER A 45 -14.19 -12.99 -3.78
CA SER A 45 -14.04 -13.78 -2.55
C SER A 45 -14.97 -13.36 -1.43
N ARG A 46 -15.55 -12.15 -1.53
CA ARG A 46 -16.53 -11.68 -0.55
C ARG A 46 -17.43 -10.59 -1.14
N LEU A 47 -18.73 -10.73 -0.97
CA LEU A 47 -19.72 -9.73 -1.30
C LEU A 47 -20.35 -9.19 -0.02
N GLU A 48 -20.23 -7.89 0.23
CA GLU A 48 -20.81 -7.22 1.40
C GLU A 48 -21.98 -6.34 0.94
N VAL A 49 -23.15 -6.54 1.54
CA VAL A 49 -24.40 -5.82 1.22
C VAL A 49 -25.05 -5.27 2.48
N ARG A 50 -25.75 -4.14 2.38
CA ARG A 50 -26.46 -3.56 3.53
C ARG A 50 -27.77 -4.29 3.79
N VAL A 51 -28.03 -4.60 5.06
CA VAL A 51 -29.26 -5.30 5.47
C VAL A 51 -30.49 -4.48 5.07
N GLY A 52 -31.45 -5.11 4.40
CA GLY A 52 -32.75 -4.53 4.06
C GLY A 52 -32.75 -3.51 2.92
N GLU A 53 -31.59 -3.20 2.31
CA GLU A 53 -31.52 -2.22 1.22
C GLU A 53 -31.44 -2.84 -0.17
N MET A 54 -30.97 -4.10 -0.27
CA MET A 54 -30.73 -4.77 -1.55
C MET A 54 -32.02 -5.34 -2.14
N ASN A 55 -32.24 -5.14 -3.45
CA ASN A 55 -33.35 -5.72 -4.19
C ASN A 55 -32.95 -7.12 -4.63
N GLU A 56 -33.85 -8.08 -4.50
CA GLU A 56 -33.56 -9.49 -4.76
C GLU A 56 -33.14 -9.78 -6.21
N GLU A 57 -33.77 -9.14 -7.21
CA GLU A 57 -33.39 -9.31 -8.62
C GLU A 57 -31.98 -8.77 -8.88
N VAL A 58 -31.64 -7.62 -8.29
CA VAL A 58 -30.31 -7.02 -8.39
C VAL A 58 -29.28 -7.90 -7.67
N PHE A 59 -29.63 -8.43 -6.49
CA PHE A 59 -28.77 -9.31 -5.71
C PHE A 59 -28.41 -10.59 -6.47
N LEU A 60 -29.42 -11.27 -7.03
CA LEU A 60 -29.19 -12.49 -7.83
C LEU A 60 -28.36 -12.20 -9.08
N SER A 61 -28.59 -11.05 -9.72
CA SER A 61 -27.78 -10.63 -10.89
C SER A 61 -26.31 -10.38 -10.53
N ILE A 62 -26.03 -9.83 -9.34
CA ILE A 62 -24.66 -9.63 -8.84
C ILE A 62 -23.99 -10.97 -8.54
N LEU A 63 -24.70 -11.92 -7.94
CA LEU A 63 -24.16 -13.25 -7.67
C LEU A 63 -23.83 -14.01 -8.95
N ASP A 64 -24.70 -13.94 -9.96
CA ASP A 64 -24.47 -14.57 -11.26
C ASP A 64 -23.26 -13.95 -11.99
N GLU A 65 -23.20 -12.62 -12.09
CA GLU A 65 -22.10 -11.90 -12.78
C GLU A 65 -20.73 -12.16 -12.15
N PHE A 66 -20.65 -12.34 -10.83
CA PHE A 66 -19.38 -12.59 -10.13
C PHE A 66 -19.16 -14.07 -9.78
N GLU A 67 -20.03 -14.97 -10.25
CA GLU A 67 -19.99 -16.41 -10.00
C GLU A 67 -19.85 -16.75 -8.50
N MET A 68 -20.61 -16.04 -7.66
CA MET A 68 -20.54 -16.14 -6.19
C MET A 68 -21.72 -16.92 -5.60
N GLY A 69 -21.47 -17.66 -4.51
CA GLY A 69 -22.50 -18.34 -3.75
C GLY A 69 -23.02 -17.49 -2.58
N GLU A 70 -24.15 -17.89 -1.98
CA GLU A 70 -24.68 -17.24 -0.77
C GLU A 70 -23.69 -17.26 0.41
N ASN A 71 -22.83 -18.28 0.48
CA ASN A 71 -21.80 -18.41 1.52
C ASN A 71 -20.73 -17.31 1.43
N ASP A 72 -20.60 -16.64 0.28
CA ASP A 72 -19.66 -15.55 0.07
C ASP A 72 -20.27 -14.18 0.41
N VAL A 73 -21.54 -14.15 0.82
CA VAL A 73 -22.33 -12.95 1.08
C VAL A 73 -22.38 -12.60 2.56
N PHE A 74 -22.06 -11.35 2.86
CA PHE A 74 -22.06 -10.79 4.20
C PHE A 74 -23.04 -9.64 4.29
N HIS A 75 -24.02 -9.80 5.18
CA HIS A 75 -25.04 -8.80 5.46
C HIS A 75 -24.55 -7.87 6.57
N ILE A 76 -24.31 -6.60 6.22
CA ILE A 76 -23.69 -5.60 7.09
C ILE A 76 -24.74 -4.63 7.61
N GLU A 77 -24.81 -4.51 8.94
CA GLU A 77 -25.61 -3.51 9.64
C GLU A 77 -24.80 -2.21 9.81
N GLY A 78 -24.69 -1.42 8.74
CA GLY A 78 -23.98 -0.14 8.77
C GLY A 78 -23.31 0.24 7.44
N PRO A 79 -22.29 1.12 7.47
CA PRO A 79 -21.49 1.45 6.31
C PRO A 79 -20.66 0.25 5.82
N LEU A 80 -20.65 0.02 4.51
CA LEU A 80 -19.86 -1.05 3.89
C LEU A 80 -18.35 -0.79 3.88
N ASP A 81 -17.94 0.47 4.04
CA ASP A 81 -16.53 0.84 4.04
C ASP A 81 -16.18 1.82 5.15
N LEU A 82 -15.64 1.28 6.24
CA LEU A 82 -15.19 2.07 7.38
C LEU A 82 -13.90 2.85 7.11
N THR A 83 -13.25 2.72 5.94
CA THR A 83 -12.12 3.59 5.59
C THR A 83 -12.52 5.07 5.53
N LEU A 84 -13.81 5.37 5.33
CA LEU A 84 -14.37 6.72 5.45
C LEU A 84 -14.08 7.35 6.81
N MET A 85 -13.89 6.55 7.87
CA MET A 85 -13.58 7.06 9.19
C MET A 85 -12.22 7.76 9.22
N LEU A 86 -11.27 7.36 8.37
CA LEU A 86 -9.95 8.01 8.30
C LEU A 86 -10.07 9.46 7.81
N SER A 87 -10.85 9.70 6.74
CA SER A 87 -11.08 11.05 6.23
C SER A 87 -11.97 11.86 7.17
N PHE A 88 -12.97 11.22 7.79
CA PHE A 88 -13.80 11.84 8.82
C PHE A 88 -12.96 12.34 10.01
N VAL A 89 -12.13 11.49 10.60
CA VAL A 89 -11.24 11.84 11.72
C VAL A 89 -10.33 13.01 11.34
N LYS A 90 -9.70 12.95 10.15
CA LYS A 90 -8.85 14.04 9.64
C LYS A 90 -9.61 15.36 9.44
N GLY A 91 -10.90 15.30 9.10
CA GLY A 91 -11.74 16.48 8.94
C GLY A 91 -12.11 17.12 10.28
N ILE A 92 -12.43 16.32 11.29
CA ILE A 92 -12.82 16.81 12.61
C ILE A 92 -11.63 17.23 13.47
N SER A 93 -10.41 16.77 13.17
CA SER A 93 -9.23 17.12 13.95
C SER A 93 -8.72 18.54 13.70
N VAL A 94 -9.16 19.21 12.63
CA VAL A 94 -8.81 20.61 12.35
C VAL A 94 -9.22 21.51 13.52
N GLY A 95 -8.24 22.11 14.19
CA GLY A 95 -8.43 22.95 15.37
C GLY A 95 -8.69 22.18 16.67
N ARG A 96 -8.43 20.87 16.70
CA ARG A 96 -8.62 19.97 17.85
C ARG A 96 -7.39 19.07 18.09
N ASP A 97 -6.22 19.67 18.11
CA ASP A 97 -4.93 18.94 18.23
C ASP A 97 -4.85 18.04 19.48
N HIS A 98 -5.57 18.38 20.55
CA HIS A 98 -5.67 17.56 21.77
C HIS A 98 -6.39 16.21 21.57
N LEU A 99 -7.03 15.99 20.42
CA LEU A 99 -7.63 14.70 20.02
C LEU A 99 -6.73 13.90 19.08
N GLU A 100 -5.59 14.46 18.65
CA GLU A 100 -4.60 13.77 17.83
C GLU A 100 -3.41 13.32 18.67
N TYR A 101 -2.71 12.29 18.18
CA TYR A 101 -1.39 11.98 18.70
C TYR A 101 -0.41 13.07 18.27
N GLU A 102 0.52 13.42 19.15
CA GLU A 102 1.60 14.33 18.81
C GLU A 102 2.41 13.79 17.63
N SER A 103 2.73 14.67 16.69
CA SER A 103 3.56 14.29 15.54
C SER A 103 4.95 13.88 16.02
N PHE A 104 5.35 12.67 15.68
CA PHE A 104 6.68 12.18 15.99
C PHE A 104 7.66 12.64 14.90
N ILE A 105 8.63 13.47 15.28
CA ILE A 105 9.74 13.89 14.41
C ILE A 105 10.93 12.96 14.70
N PRO A 106 11.37 12.14 13.74
CA PRO A 106 12.54 11.28 13.94
C PRO A 106 13.80 12.11 14.19
N GLN A 107 14.62 11.67 15.14
CA GLN A 107 15.89 12.32 15.46
C GLN A 107 17.01 11.86 14.51
N PRO A 108 18.13 12.60 14.41
CA PRO A 108 19.33 12.09 13.76
C PRO A 108 19.81 10.80 14.44
N PRO A 109 20.36 9.82 13.69
CA PRO A 109 20.88 8.59 14.27
C PRO A 109 21.99 8.87 15.28
N LEU A 110 21.98 8.19 16.44
CA LEU A 110 22.97 8.42 17.48
C LEU A 110 24.40 8.08 17.01
N ASP A 111 24.52 7.01 16.22
CA ASP A 111 25.79 6.51 15.71
C ASP A 111 26.34 7.36 14.55
N LEU A 112 25.61 8.36 14.06
CA LEU A 112 26.00 9.19 12.91
C LEU A 112 25.88 10.68 13.24
N GLN A 113 27.02 11.36 13.44
CA GLN A 113 27.02 12.81 13.64
C GLN A 113 26.67 13.56 12.34
N SER A 114 26.21 14.82 12.47
CA SER A 114 25.66 15.58 11.34
C SER A 114 26.65 15.87 10.20
N ASP A 115 27.95 15.67 10.42
CA ASP A 115 29.05 15.86 9.48
C ASP A 115 29.77 14.55 9.11
N GLU A 116 29.27 13.40 9.56
CA GLU A 116 29.84 12.09 9.24
C GLU A 116 29.10 11.43 8.07
N TYR A 117 29.87 10.88 7.13
CA TYR A 117 29.35 10.09 6.02
C TYR A 117 29.32 8.61 6.41
N ILE A 118 28.26 7.91 5.99
CA ILE A 118 28.09 6.48 6.28
C ILE A 118 29.28 5.66 5.76
N PHE A 119 29.85 6.01 4.59
CA PHE A 119 31.03 5.34 4.04
C PHE A 119 32.22 5.33 5.01
N GLU A 120 32.60 6.50 5.51
CA GLU A 120 33.77 6.64 6.40
C GLU A 120 33.50 6.01 7.77
N LYS A 121 32.29 6.23 8.30
CA LYS A 121 31.92 5.71 9.60
C LYS A 121 31.90 4.17 9.63
N ALA A 122 31.35 3.56 8.58
CA ALA A 122 31.25 2.11 8.44
C ALA A 122 32.61 1.39 8.31
N LEU A 123 33.68 2.11 7.93
CA LEU A 123 35.04 1.56 7.94
C LEU A 123 35.60 1.40 9.36
N THR A 124 35.06 2.15 10.34
CA THR A 124 35.59 2.20 11.70
C THR A 124 34.73 1.45 12.72
N GLN A 125 33.42 1.34 12.48
CA GLN A 125 32.48 0.65 13.35
C GLN A 125 31.17 0.30 12.62
N ASP A 126 30.43 -0.65 13.19
CA ASP A 126 29.06 -0.91 12.78
C ASP A 126 28.16 0.28 13.15
N ILE A 127 27.17 0.59 12.31
CA ILE A 127 26.21 1.69 12.50
C ILE A 127 24.82 1.10 12.66
N PHE A 128 24.14 1.43 13.75
CA PHE A 128 22.77 1.01 13.99
C PHE A 128 21.77 2.14 13.68
N PHE A 129 20.63 1.79 13.09
CA PHE A 129 19.52 2.70 12.83
C PHE A 129 18.24 2.13 13.44
N HIS A 130 17.60 2.89 14.33
CA HIS A 130 16.38 2.48 15.01
C HIS A 130 15.14 3.22 14.49
N HIS A 131 14.50 2.66 13.47
CA HIS A 131 13.26 3.22 12.94
C HIS A 131 12.03 2.78 13.76
N PRO A 132 10.99 3.65 13.89
CA PRO A 132 10.84 4.96 13.25
C PRO A 132 11.48 6.12 14.03
N TYR A 133 12.21 5.84 15.12
CA TYR A 133 12.72 6.85 16.04
C TYR A 133 13.84 7.71 15.43
N GLU A 134 14.68 7.10 14.61
CA GLU A 134 15.76 7.76 13.89
C GLU A 134 15.40 7.98 12.42
N SER A 135 15.92 9.06 11.85
CA SER A 135 15.66 9.46 10.46
C SER A 135 16.19 8.42 9.47
N PHE A 136 15.40 8.15 8.43
CA PHE A 136 15.83 7.34 7.29
C PHE A 136 16.65 8.14 6.27
N ALA A 137 16.69 9.48 6.37
CA ALA A 137 17.36 10.35 5.40
C ALA A 137 18.82 9.96 5.13
N PRO A 138 19.66 9.64 6.14
CA PRO A 138 21.05 9.27 5.88
C PRO A 138 21.22 8.02 5.01
N ILE A 139 20.28 7.08 5.06
CA ILE A 139 20.30 5.88 4.20
C ILE A 139 20.00 6.28 2.75
N VAL A 140 19.10 7.24 2.54
CA VAL A 140 18.82 7.79 1.20
C VAL A 140 20.07 8.48 0.65
N ASP A 141 20.67 9.35 1.45
CA ASP A 141 21.87 10.10 1.06
C ASP A 141 23.03 9.15 0.73
N PHE A 142 23.23 8.11 1.54
CA PHE A 142 24.24 7.07 1.27
C PHE A 142 24.04 6.36 -0.07
N ILE A 143 22.81 5.98 -0.41
CA ILE A 143 22.51 5.35 -1.71
C ILE A 143 22.74 6.35 -2.86
N CYS A 144 22.31 7.60 -2.69
CA CYS A 144 22.52 8.66 -3.69
C CYS A 144 23.99 8.97 -3.92
N GLU A 145 24.79 9.08 -2.85
CA GLU A 145 26.24 9.24 -2.92
C GLU A 145 26.91 8.05 -3.60
N ALA A 146 26.50 6.83 -3.23
CA ALA A 146 27.01 5.61 -3.84
C ALA A 146 26.77 5.57 -5.36
N ALA A 147 25.63 6.07 -5.82
CA ALA A 147 25.25 6.06 -7.23
C ALA A 147 26.12 6.97 -8.13
N VAL A 148 26.71 8.03 -7.57
CA VAL A 148 27.56 8.98 -8.31
C VAL A 148 29.05 8.85 -7.99
N ASN A 149 29.42 8.01 -7.04
CA ASN A 149 30.79 7.84 -6.60
C ASN A 149 31.59 6.93 -7.58
N PRO A 150 32.67 7.43 -8.21
CA PRO A 150 33.45 6.66 -9.18
C PRO A 150 34.18 5.45 -8.58
N ASN A 151 34.31 5.39 -7.25
CA ASN A 151 34.91 4.27 -6.53
C ASN A 151 33.92 3.14 -6.22
N VAL A 152 32.62 3.35 -6.44
CA VAL A 152 31.59 2.32 -6.24
C VAL A 152 31.46 1.49 -7.52
N LEU A 153 31.78 0.19 -7.42
CA LEU A 153 31.73 -0.72 -8.56
C LEU A 153 30.31 -1.23 -8.86
N ALA A 154 29.51 -1.46 -7.81
CA ALA A 154 28.16 -2.00 -7.92
C ALA A 154 27.34 -1.68 -6.65
N ILE A 155 26.02 -1.57 -6.82
CA ILE A 155 25.04 -1.45 -5.73
C ILE A 155 24.05 -2.61 -5.87
N ASN A 156 23.99 -3.47 -4.85
CA ASN A 156 23.06 -4.60 -4.81
C ASN A 156 22.04 -4.36 -3.68
N GLN A 157 20.75 -4.31 -4.03
CA GLN A 157 19.68 -4.10 -3.07
C GLN A 157 18.48 -5.01 -3.37
N THR A 158 17.84 -5.50 -2.32
CA THR A 158 16.59 -6.25 -2.43
C THR A 158 15.40 -5.31 -2.32
N LEU A 159 14.55 -5.30 -3.35
CA LEU A 159 13.33 -4.50 -3.37
C LEU A 159 12.12 -5.41 -3.08
N TYR A 160 11.49 -5.22 -1.93
CA TYR A 160 10.34 -6.03 -1.52
C TYR A 160 9.01 -5.43 -2.00
N ARG A 161 8.84 -4.11 -1.94
CA ARG A 161 7.58 -3.43 -2.31
C ARG A 161 7.85 -2.10 -3.01
N LEU A 162 7.50 -2.03 -4.29
CA LEU A 162 7.56 -0.80 -5.08
C LEU A 162 6.28 0.01 -4.87
N ARG A 163 6.40 1.19 -4.24
CA ARG A 163 5.36 2.22 -4.33
C ARG A 163 5.63 3.05 -5.58
N GLY A 164 4.60 3.37 -6.34
CA GLY A 164 4.70 4.05 -7.65
C GLY A 164 5.28 5.47 -7.66
N ASN A 165 5.92 5.91 -6.58
CA ASN A 165 6.67 7.16 -6.50
C ASN A 165 7.76 7.04 -5.42
N SER A 166 8.59 6.02 -5.56
CA SER A 166 9.68 5.74 -4.65
C SER A 166 10.88 6.63 -4.99
N PRO A 167 11.40 7.47 -4.08
CA PRO A 167 12.61 8.26 -4.34
C PRO A 167 13.84 7.38 -4.66
N TYR A 168 13.79 6.08 -4.33
CA TYR A 168 14.83 5.09 -4.63
C TYR A 168 14.95 4.68 -6.11
N MET A 169 14.01 5.08 -6.98
CA MET A 169 13.99 4.69 -8.40
C MET A 169 14.00 5.91 -9.32
N GLN A 170 15.03 6.75 -9.22
CA GLN A 170 15.36 7.78 -10.21
C GLN A 170 16.67 7.46 -10.91
#